data_AF-A0A960NPX9-F1
#
_entry.id   AF-A0A960NPX9-F1
#
_cell.length_a   1.000
_cell.length_b   1.000
_cell.length_c   1.000
_cell.angle_alpha   90.00
_cell.angle_beta   90.00
_cell.angle_gamma   90.00
#
_symmetry.space_group_name_H-M   'P 1'
#
loop_
_entity.id
_entity.type
_entity.pdbx_description
1 polymer ?
#
loop_
_entity_poly.entity_id
_entity_poly.type
_entity_poly.pdbx_seq_one_letter_code
_entity_poly.pdbx_strand_id
1 'polypeptide(L)'
;TLAQDNDGVLDALHRPGNTVLHAQQLGQYLNRLCPLFAQVIQKGVADGDFTCPCPLEAAELLLGGIQFLTDVGFFPWNEKDIARRQAAIPVLVESQLGAPKGSFSFLTPGADTP
;
A
#
# COMPACT_ATOMS: atom_id res chain seq x y z
N THR A 1 21.52 -25.36 -10.34
CA THR A 1 20.71 -24.89 -11.49
C THR A 1 20.36 -23.43 -11.27
N LEU A 2 20.17 -22.59 -12.30
CA LEU A 2 19.71 -21.18 -12.12
C LEU A 2 18.50 -21.04 -11.15
N ALA A 3 17.69 -22.09 -11.00
CA ALA A 3 16.59 -22.17 -10.04
C ALA A 3 17.05 -22.19 -8.56
N GLN A 4 18.17 -22.85 -8.22
CA GLN A 4 18.71 -22.89 -6.84
C GLN A 4 19.37 -21.58 -6.42
N ASP A 5 19.94 -20.83 -7.38
CA ASP A 5 20.50 -19.50 -7.12
C ASP A 5 19.37 -18.48 -6.88
N ASN A 6 18.22 -18.64 -7.53
CA ASN A 6 17.04 -17.80 -7.32
C ASN A 6 16.42 -17.99 -5.94
N ASP A 7 16.37 -19.24 -5.43
CA ASP A 7 15.87 -19.51 -4.08
C ASP A 7 16.76 -18.87 -3.01
N GLY A 8 18.08 -18.84 -3.20
CA GLY A 8 19.01 -18.14 -2.30
C GLY A 8 18.87 -16.61 -2.32
N VAL A 9 18.51 -16.02 -3.47
CA VAL A 9 18.17 -14.59 -3.59
C VAL A 9 16.82 -14.28 -2.94
N LEU A 10 15.81 -15.14 -3.13
CA LEU A 10 14.50 -15.04 -2.50
C LEU A 10 14.56 -15.22 -0.97
N ASP A 11 15.36 -16.17 -0.48
CA ASP A 11 15.62 -16.37 0.95
C ASP A 11 16.42 -15.21 1.56
N ALA A 12 17.34 -14.59 0.82
CA ALA A 12 18.04 -13.39 1.26
C ALA A 12 17.11 -12.17 1.34
N LEU A 13 16.09 -12.10 0.48
CA LEU A 13 15.03 -11.08 0.53
C LEU A 13 14.06 -11.30 1.70
N HIS A 14 13.85 -12.56 2.14
CA HIS A 14 12.97 -12.93 3.25
C HIS A 14 13.65 -12.98 4.63
N ARG A 15 14.97 -12.75 4.72
CA ARG A 15 15.66 -12.69 6.01
C ARG A 15 15.31 -11.39 6.75
N PRO A 16 14.88 -11.42 8.03
CA PRO A 16 14.58 -10.25 8.86
C PRO A 16 15.77 -9.29 9.15
N GLY A 17 16.81 -9.28 8.33
CA GLY A 17 18.11 -8.67 8.63
C GLY A 17 18.49 -7.48 7.75
N ASN A 18 17.67 -7.06 6.78
CA ASN A 18 18.00 -5.88 5.99
C ASN A 18 16.83 -4.90 5.85
N THR A 19 16.39 -4.35 6.98
CA THR A 19 15.42 -3.24 7.04
C THR A 19 15.84 -2.07 6.15
N VAL A 20 17.14 -1.89 5.91
CA VAL A 20 17.67 -0.89 4.97
C VAL A 20 17.29 -1.23 3.53
N LEU A 21 17.38 -2.50 3.11
CA LEU A 21 16.94 -2.93 1.78
C LEU A 21 15.43 -2.75 1.61
N HIS A 22 14.61 -3.15 2.60
CA HIS A 22 13.16 -2.91 2.55
C HIS A 22 12.84 -1.41 2.44
N ALA A 23 13.51 -0.56 3.22
CA ALA A 23 13.34 0.89 3.14
C ALA A 23 13.76 1.47 1.79
N GLN A 24 14.87 1.02 1.22
CA GLN A 24 15.33 1.43 -0.11
C GLN A 24 14.37 0.98 -1.21
N GLN A 25 13.85 -0.25 -1.11
CA GLN A 25 12.84 -0.76 -2.02
C GLN A 25 11.57 0.07 -1.94
N LEU A 26 11.04 0.32 -0.73
CA LEU A 26 9.87 1.18 -0.53
C LEU A 26 10.09 2.57 -1.14
N GLY A 27 11.24 3.20 -0.89
CA GLY A 27 11.58 4.49 -1.52
C GLY A 27 11.56 4.45 -3.06
N GLN A 28 12.08 3.38 -3.67
CA GLN A 28 12.01 3.19 -5.13
C GLN A 28 10.59 2.95 -5.63
N TYR A 29 9.77 2.18 -4.88
CA TYR A 29 8.37 1.95 -5.20
C TYR A 29 7.59 3.26 -5.16
N LEU A 30 7.76 4.07 -4.12
CA LEU A 30 7.07 5.36 -3.99
C LEU A 30 7.46 6.31 -5.14
N ASN A 31 8.76 6.45 -5.43
CA ASN A 31 9.24 7.31 -6.52
C ASN A 31 8.68 6.96 -7.90
N ARG A 32 8.30 5.70 -8.12
CA ARG A 32 7.75 5.23 -9.41
C ARG A 32 6.23 5.18 -9.43
N LEU A 33 5.61 4.69 -8.36
CA LEU A 33 4.17 4.42 -8.33
C LEU A 33 3.36 5.63 -7.86
N CYS A 34 3.85 6.42 -6.90
CA CYS A 34 3.08 7.57 -6.39
C CYS A 34 2.75 8.59 -7.50
N PRO A 35 3.64 8.92 -8.46
CA PRO A 35 3.26 9.76 -9.60
C PRO A 35 2.17 9.18 -10.50
N LEU A 36 2.06 7.85 -10.61
CA LEU A 36 1.01 7.19 -11.38
C LEU A 36 -0.32 7.21 -10.63
N PHE A 37 -0.30 6.92 -9.32
CA PHE A 37 -1.48 7.01 -8.46
C PHE A 37 -1.97 8.46 -8.35
N ALA A 38 -1.07 9.44 -8.29
CA ALA A 38 -1.41 10.85 -8.31
C ALA A 38 -2.21 11.23 -9.56
N GLN A 39 -1.85 10.69 -10.74
CA GLN A 39 -2.61 10.93 -11.97
C GLN A 39 -4.03 10.34 -11.91
N VAL A 40 -4.18 9.16 -11.31
CA VAL A 40 -5.50 8.54 -11.10
C VAL A 40 -6.35 9.37 -10.13
N ILE A 41 -5.76 9.83 -9.03
CA ILE A 41 -6.43 10.67 -8.04
C ILE A 41 -6.80 12.03 -8.66
N GLN A 42 -5.89 12.67 -9.41
CA GLN A 42 -6.16 13.91 -10.15
C GLN A 42 -7.32 13.74 -11.12
N LYS A 43 -7.37 12.62 -11.85
CA LYS A 43 -8.50 12.32 -12.72
C LYS A 43 -9.80 12.19 -11.93
N GLY A 44 -9.81 11.43 -10.84
CA GLY A 44 -11.01 11.30 -9.98
C GLY A 44 -11.45 12.65 -9.40
N VAL A 45 -10.52 13.56 -9.09
CA VAL A 45 -10.87 14.94 -8.69
C VAL A 45 -11.49 15.72 -9.86
N ALA A 46 -10.92 15.61 -11.07
CA ALA A 46 -11.46 16.27 -12.26
C ALA A 46 -12.85 15.75 -12.66
N ASP A 47 -13.09 14.46 -12.44
CA ASP A 47 -14.37 13.78 -12.71
C ASP A 47 -15.40 14.02 -11.58
N GLY A 48 -14.98 14.58 -10.44
CA GLY A 48 -15.82 14.87 -9.28
C GLY A 48 -16.03 13.68 -8.32
N ASP A 49 -15.33 12.57 -8.55
CA ASP A 49 -15.35 11.38 -7.69
C ASP A 49 -14.60 11.59 -6.38
N PHE A 50 -13.57 12.44 -6.37
CA PHE A 50 -12.71 12.73 -5.22
C PHE A 50 -12.63 14.23 -4.92
N THR A 51 -12.29 14.58 -3.67
CA THR A 51 -12.09 15.99 -3.23
C THR A 51 -10.66 16.25 -2.73
N CYS A 52 -9.72 15.38 -3.10
CA CYS A 52 -8.33 15.41 -2.65
C CYS A 52 -7.53 16.62 -3.22
N PRO A 53 -7.08 17.58 -2.38
CA PRO A 53 -6.37 18.77 -2.84
C PRO A 53 -4.89 18.53 -3.18
N CYS A 54 -4.30 17.47 -2.63
CA CYS A 54 -2.87 17.15 -2.76
C CYS A 54 -2.67 15.69 -3.25
N PRO A 55 -2.91 15.40 -4.54
CA PRO A 55 -2.96 14.02 -5.04
C PRO A 55 -1.67 13.22 -4.91
N LEU A 56 -0.51 13.87 -5.07
CA LEU A 56 0.79 13.20 -4.97
C LEU A 56 1.10 12.84 -3.52
N GLU A 57 0.94 13.78 -2.61
CA GLU A 57 1.18 13.60 -1.18
C GLU A 57 0.20 12.59 -0.59
N ALA A 58 -1.06 12.60 -1.05
CA ALA A 58 -2.04 11.58 -0.70
C ALA A 58 -1.59 10.19 -1.17
N ALA A 59 -1.09 10.05 -2.41
CA ALA A 59 -0.57 8.79 -2.90
C ALA A 59 0.66 8.32 -2.10
N GLU A 60 1.59 9.21 -1.76
CA GLU A 60 2.78 8.91 -0.95
C GLU A 60 2.40 8.43 0.45
N LEU A 61 1.48 9.13 1.13
CA LEU A 61 1.00 8.75 2.46
C LEU A 61 0.24 7.43 2.44
N LEU A 62 -0.64 7.22 1.46
CA LEU A 62 -1.40 5.98 1.34
C LEU A 62 -0.49 4.78 1.03
N LEU A 63 0.28 4.83 -0.06
CA LEU A 63 1.12 3.70 -0.44
C LEU A 63 2.23 3.45 0.58
N GLY A 64 2.88 4.52 1.05
CA GLY A 64 3.96 4.44 2.03
C GLY A 64 3.46 3.91 3.38
N GLY A 65 2.39 4.49 3.88
CA GLY A 65 1.79 4.11 5.16
C GLY A 65 1.24 2.69 5.13
N ILE A 66 0.51 2.31 4.08
CA ILE A 66 -0.03 0.95 3.92
C ILE A 66 1.12 -0.05 3.86
N GLN A 67 2.07 0.11 2.91
CA GLN A 67 3.17 -0.85 2.75
C GLN A 67 3.98 -0.99 4.04
N PHE A 68 4.38 0.11 4.68
CA PHE A 68 5.17 0.07 5.90
C PHE A 68 4.44 -0.61 7.08
N LEU A 69 3.15 -0.35 7.24
CA LEU A 69 2.38 -0.88 8.37
C LEU A 69 1.85 -2.30 8.14
N THR A 70 1.87 -2.83 6.92
CA THR A 70 1.41 -4.21 6.63
C THR A 70 2.53 -5.16 6.24
N ASP A 71 3.73 -4.67 5.96
CA ASP A 71 4.89 -5.49 5.58
C ASP A 71 5.70 -5.93 6.82
N VAL A 72 5.79 -7.24 7.01
CA VAL A 72 6.54 -7.87 8.11
C VAL A 72 8.06 -7.75 7.97
N GLY A 73 8.56 -7.32 6.81
CA GLY A 73 9.98 -7.04 6.56
C GLY A 73 10.48 -5.76 7.23
N PHE A 74 9.59 -4.81 7.57
CA PHE A 74 9.94 -3.60 8.33
C PHE A 74 9.92 -3.83 9.83
N PHE A 75 8.90 -4.52 10.32
CA PHE A 75 8.71 -4.82 11.73
C PHE A 75 7.90 -6.10 11.88
N PRO A 76 8.17 -6.96 12.88
CA PRO A 76 7.46 -8.22 13.09
C PRO A 76 6.07 -7.97 13.72
N TRP A 77 5.18 -7.30 12.98
CA TRP A 77 3.81 -7.10 13.38
C TRP A 77 3.11 -8.45 13.55
N ASN A 78 2.31 -8.59 14.60
CA ASN A 78 1.47 -9.78 14.73
C ASN A 78 0.30 -9.74 13.73
N GLU A 79 -0.25 -10.91 13.43
CA GLU A 79 -1.35 -11.07 12.46
C GLU A 79 -2.60 -10.25 12.84
N LYS A 80 -2.90 -10.10 14.13
CA LYS A 80 -4.06 -9.33 14.59
C LYS A 80 -3.92 -7.84 14.27
N ASP A 81 -2.72 -7.29 14.41
CA ASP A 81 -2.43 -5.90 14.05
C ASP A 81 -2.51 -5.68 12.55
N ILE A 82 -1.98 -6.61 11.75
CA ILE A 82 -2.06 -6.54 10.28
C ILE A 82 -3.53 -6.62 9.84
N ALA A 83 -4.30 -7.58 10.36
CA ALA A 83 -5.72 -7.74 10.03
C ALA A 83 -6.55 -6.51 10.42
N ARG A 84 -6.31 -5.94 11.61
CA ARG A 84 -6.95 -4.69 12.05
C ARG A 84 -6.64 -3.52 11.12
N ARG A 85 -5.39 -3.40 10.66
CA ARG A 85 -4.98 -2.35 9.70
C ARG A 85 -5.65 -2.57 8.34
N GLN A 86 -5.60 -3.79 7.81
CA GLN A 86 -6.22 -4.14 6.53
C GLN A 86 -7.73 -3.84 6.53
N ALA A 87 -8.44 -4.17 7.60
CA ALA A 87 -9.86 -3.85 7.74
C ALA A 87 -10.15 -2.34 7.77
N ALA A 88 -9.19 -1.51 8.18
CA ALA A 88 -9.33 -0.05 8.23
C ALA A 88 -8.93 0.65 6.92
N ILE A 89 -8.13 0.00 6.06
CA ILE A 89 -7.64 0.60 4.80
C ILE A 89 -8.75 1.20 3.94
N PRO A 90 -9.88 0.52 3.65
CA PRO A 90 -10.95 1.07 2.81
C PRO A 90 -11.42 2.46 3.26
N VAL A 91 -11.77 2.58 4.54
CA VAL A 91 -12.30 3.82 5.13
C VAL A 91 -11.22 4.91 5.19
N LEU A 92 -9.96 4.53 5.43
CA LEU A 92 -8.85 5.49 5.45
C LEU A 92 -8.53 6.02 4.06
N VAL A 93 -8.60 5.18 3.03
CA VAL A 93 -8.46 5.60 1.62
C VAL A 93 -9.61 6.54 1.24
N GLU A 94 -10.86 6.18 1.57
CA GLU A 94 -12.03 7.04 1.33
C GLU A 94 -11.85 8.42 1.98
N SER A 95 -11.46 8.45 3.25
CA SER A 95 -11.23 9.68 4.00
C SER A 95 -10.11 10.53 3.38
N GLN A 96 -8.99 9.90 3.01
CA GLN A 96 -7.82 10.60 2.48
C GLN A 96 -8.06 11.18 1.08
N LEU A 97 -8.85 10.49 0.25
CA LEU A 97 -9.21 10.95 -1.09
C LEU A 97 -10.46 11.85 -1.10
N GLY A 98 -11.21 11.87 0.00
CA GLY A 98 -12.53 12.48 0.05
C GLY A 98 -13.49 11.83 -0.93
N ALA A 99 -13.43 10.50 -1.03
CA ALA A 99 -14.29 9.68 -1.88
C ALA A 99 -15.63 9.36 -1.17
N PRO A 100 -16.67 8.98 -1.92
CA PRO A 100 -17.92 8.52 -1.32
C PRO A 100 -17.69 7.31 -0.40
N LYS A 101 -18.47 7.26 0.68
CA LYS A 101 -18.41 6.16 1.65
C LYS A 101 -18.76 4.83 0.97
N GLY A 102 -17.93 3.81 1.18
CA GLY A 102 -18.09 2.48 0.62
C GLY A 102 -17.51 2.31 -0.79
N SER A 103 -16.98 3.36 -1.43
CA SER A 103 -16.36 3.26 -2.76
C SER A 103 -15.12 2.35 -2.78
N PHE A 104 -14.52 2.05 -1.62
CA PHE A 104 -13.33 1.20 -1.51
C PHE A 104 -13.57 -0.11 -0.73
N SER A 105 -14.83 -0.49 -0.49
CA SER A 105 -15.17 -1.71 0.28
C SER A 105 -14.57 -3.00 -0.29
N PHE A 106 -14.37 -3.04 -1.61
CA PHE A 106 -13.74 -4.15 -2.34
C PHE A 106 -12.30 -4.47 -1.91
N LEU A 107 -11.61 -3.54 -1.24
CA LEU A 107 -10.26 -3.77 -0.70
C LEU A 107 -10.25 -4.73 0.50
N THR A 108 -11.42 -5.11 1.02
CA THR A 108 -11.55 -6.05 2.15
C THR A 108 -11.82 -7.46 1.61
N PRO A 109 -10.97 -8.46 1.91
CA PRO A 109 -11.25 -9.85 1.52
C PRO A 109 -12.58 -10.32 2.15
N GLY A 110 -13.52 -10.76 1.32
CA GLY A 110 -14.85 -11.26 1.75
C GLY A 110 -16.02 -10.27 1.65
N ALA A 111 -15.79 -9.06 1.12
CA ALA A 111 -16.87 -8.08 0.90
C ALA A 111 -17.87 -8.49 -0.21
N ASP A 112 -17.50 -9.44 -1.07
CA ASP A 112 -18.30 -9.95 -2.21
C ASP A 112 -18.89 -11.36 -1.97
N THR A 113 -19.12 -11.75 -0.72
CA THR A 113 -19.99 -12.92 -0.46
C THR A 113 -21.43 -12.44 -0.35
N PRO A 114 -22.35 -12.85 -1.26
CA PRO A 114 -23.77 -12.52 -1.15
C PRO A 114 -24.40 -13.10 0.13
#